data_AF-R6AHV5-F1
#
_entry.id   AF-R6AHV5-F1
#
_cell.length_a   1.000
_cell.length_b   1.000
_cell.length_c   1.000
_cell.angle_alpha   90.00
_cell.angle_beta   90.00
_cell.angle_gamma   90.00
#
_symmetry.space_group_name_H-M   'P 1'
#
loop_
_entity.id
_entity.type
_entity.pdbx_description
1 polymer ?
#
loop_
_entity_poly.entity_id
_entity_poly.type
_entity_poly.pdbx_seq_one_letter_code
_entity_poly.pdbx_strand_id
1 'polypeptide(L)'
;MDFFEEWGRNLENAKYLYAFLSEKEYVNQVFLSGTGPEEEKACRVLSKVSIERLVDCICRLSPKKEFSVADIPMFSSLERSIIRVPELLEFADDGLSFDDLGYQLMQCATQIAKKKYGENQSKTAALFSLVSITDTRPKMVHLTSLGKYLIPIPFPEKSEILRKLLLRNAYLHCLIHKAAKGKVRYADTVACVSQSTAVRRRGNVRELMEFVLKGTKKEQLLQHIDWEV
;
A
#
# COMPACT_ATOMS: atom_id res chain seq x y z
N MET A 1 18.36 12.69 15.51
CA MET A 1 17.84 13.76 14.64
C MET A 1 16.65 13.17 13.89
N ASP A 2 15.54 13.89 13.82
CA ASP A 2 14.25 13.38 13.28
C ASP A 2 14.30 13.31 11.75
N PHE A 3 14.03 12.13 11.18
CA PHE A 3 14.11 11.88 9.74
C PHE A 3 13.19 12.79 8.92
N PHE A 4 11.93 12.96 9.35
CA PHE A 4 10.96 13.77 8.60
C PHE A 4 11.24 15.26 8.78
N GLU A 5 11.82 15.67 9.91
CA GLU A 5 12.32 17.03 10.08
C GLU A 5 13.42 17.37 9.07
N GLU A 6 14.41 16.49 8.91
CA GLU A 6 15.50 16.69 7.93
C GLU A 6 15.01 16.62 6.48
N TRP A 7 14.16 15.63 6.18
CA TRP A 7 13.60 15.49 4.84
C TRP A 7 12.72 16.69 4.48
N GLY A 8 11.96 17.23 5.44
CA GLY A 8 11.14 18.43 5.24
C GLY A 8 11.94 19.67 4.81
N ARG A 9 13.24 19.73 5.17
CA ARG A 9 14.16 20.80 4.73
C ARG A 9 14.77 20.53 3.34
N ASN A 10 14.73 19.29 2.89
CA ASN A 10 15.41 18.80 1.68
C ASN A 10 14.51 17.83 0.89
N LEU A 11 13.31 18.29 0.50
CA LEU A 11 12.25 17.44 -0.08
C LEU A 11 12.71 16.60 -1.29
N GLU A 12 13.62 17.15 -2.09
CA GLU A 12 14.12 16.55 -3.34
C GLU A 12 15.32 15.60 -3.17
N ASN A 13 15.87 15.52 -1.96
CA ASN A 13 17.07 14.75 -1.70
C ASN A 13 16.76 13.24 -1.79
N ALA A 14 17.44 12.60 -2.75
CA ALA A 14 17.23 11.20 -3.10
C ALA A 14 17.44 10.23 -1.93
N LYS A 15 18.31 10.56 -0.96
CA LYS A 15 18.54 9.72 0.22
C LYS A 15 17.26 9.49 1.01
N TYR A 16 16.48 10.55 1.26
CA TYR A 16 15.23 10.45 2.02
C TYR A 16 14.14 9.76 1.21
N LEU A 17 14.04 10.07 -0.09
CA LEU A 17 13.11 9.42 -1.00
C LEU A 17 13.34 7.91 -1.05
N TYR A 18 14.59 7.45 -1.20
CA TYR A 18 14.93 6.03 -1.21
C TYR A 18 14.72 5.37 0.15
N ALA A 19 15.01 6.07 1.25
CA ALA A 19 14.76 5.56 2.59
C ALA A 19 13.26 5.29 2.82
N PHE A 20 12.41 6.21 2.38
CA PHE A 20 10.95 6.07 2.40
C PHE A 20 10.47 4.92 1.51
N LEU A 21 10.88 4.91 0.24
CA LEU A 21 10.46 3.89 -0.73
C LEU A 21 10.91 2.47 -0.35
N SER A 22 12.05 2.34 0.33
CA SER A 22 12.62 1.04 0.74
C SER A 22 12.20 0.64 2.16
N GLU A 23 11.22 1.33 2.75
CA GLU A 23 10.67 1.02 4.07
C GLU A 23 11.74 0.88 5.15
N LYS A 24 12.75 1.78 5.16
CA LYS A 24 13.80 1.74 6.18
C LYS A 24 13.18 1.76 7.56
N GLU A 25 13.70 0.92 8.46
CA GLU A 25 13.09 0.67 9.78
C GLU A 25 12.78 1.95 10.55
N TYR A 26 13.73 2.88 10.63
CA TYR A 26 13.54 4.17 11.31
C TYR A 26 12.49 5.08 10.65
N VAL A 27 12.18 4.88 9.36
CA VAL A 27 11.07 5.57 8.69
C VAL A 27 9.76 4.86 9.01
N ASN A 28 9.76 3.53 8.95
CA ASN A 28 8.55 2.73 9.15
C ASN A 28 8.05 2.76 10.60
N GLN A 29 8.96 2.84 11.59
CA GLN A 29 8.60 2.95 13.01
C GLN A 29 7.70 4.17 13.29
N VAL A 30 7.93 5.30 12.60
CA VAL A 30 7.04 6.48 12.71
C VAL A 30 5.61 6.14 12.31
N PHE A 31 5.42 5.34 11.26
CA PHE A 31 4.08 4.97 10.83
C PHE A 31 3.44 3.88 11.70
N LEU A 32 4.25 2.96 12.22
CA LEU A 32 3.76 1.84 13.02
C LEU A 32 3.38 2.27 14.45
N SER A 33 4.24 3.05 15.10
CA SER A 33 4.19 3.29 16.55
C SER A 33 4.71 4.67 16.96
N GLY A 34 4.51 5.70 16.14
CA GLY A 34 4.84 7.07 16.51
C GLY A 34 3.88 7.65 17.57
N THR A 35 3.98 8.96 17.78
CA THR A 35 3.40 9.65 18.95
C THR A 35 2.20 10.57 18.66
N GLY A 36 1.78 10.70 17.40
CA GLY A 36 0.86 11.71 16.88
C GLY A 36 1.57 12.86 16.15
N PRO A 37 2.43 13.63 16.84
CA PRO A 37 3.21 14.70 16.19
C PRO A 37 4.19 14.21 15.13
N GLU A 38 4.70 12.98 15.26
CA GLU A 38 5.61 12.38 14.27
C GLU A 38 4.87 12.04 12.96
N GLU A 39 3.64 11.53 13.06
CA GLU A 39 2.75 11.23 11.94
C GLU A 39 2.28 12.50 11.26
N GLU A 40 1.92 13.54 12.04
CA GLU A 40 1.59 14.86 11.50
C GLU A 40 2.77 15.40 10.68
N LYS A 41 3.98 15.34 11.25
CA LYS A 41 5.19 15.77 10.56
C LYS A 41 5.44 14.97 9.29
N ALA A 42 5.32 13.64 9.36
CA ALA A 42 5.47 12.77 8.21
C ALA A 42 4.45 13.09 7.11
N CYS A 43 3.17 13.23 7.46
CA CYS A 43 2.11 13.59 6.53
C CYS A 43 2.34 14.98 5.91
N ARG A 44 2.83 15.95 6.68
CA ARG A 44 3.19 17.29 6.18
C ARG A 44 4.36 17.28 5.20
N VAL A 45 5.32 16.38 5.38
CA VAL A 45 6.42 16.19 4.41
C VAL A 45 5.89 15.51 3.16
N LEU A 46 5.18 14.40 3.34
CA LEU A 46 4.61 13.63 2.23
C LEU A 46 3.61 14.43 1.39
N SER A 47 2.86 15.37 1.97
CA SER A 47 1.96 16.24 1.20
C SER A 47 2.71 17.19 0.25
N LYS A 48 3.97 17.52 0.56
CA LYS A 48 4.82 18.42 -0.24
C LYS A 48 5.70 17.69 -1.26
N VAL A 49 6.02 16.43 -1.01
CA VAL A 49 6.76 15.59 -1.96
C VAL A 49 5.87 15.31 -3.17
N SER A 50 6.40 15.35 -4.39
CA SER A 50 5.63 15.00 -5.58
C SER A 50 5.60 13.49 -5.80
N ILE A 51 4.49 12.96 -6.31
CA ILE A 51 4.40 11.56 -6.75
C ILE A 51 5.40 11.31 -7.89
N GLU A 52 5.55 12.27 -8.81
CA GLU A 52 6.49 12.22 -9.93
C GLU A 52 7.91 11.93 -9.45
N ARG A 53 8.34 12.58 -8.37
CA ARG A 53 9.69 12.43 -7.86
C ARG A 53 9.93 11.04 -7.27
N LEU A 54 8.95 10.51 -6.55
CA LEU A 54 8.98 9.14 -6.03
C LEU A 54 9.02 8.12 -7.18
N VAL A 55 8.20 8.32 -8.22
CA VAL A 55 8.22 7.48 -9.43
C VAL A 55 9.57 7.56 -10.15
N ASP A 56 10.16 8.74 -10.29
CA ASP A 56 11.50 8.90 -10.89
C ASP A 56 12.59 8.16 -10.12
N CYS A 57 12.50 8.13 -8.78
CA CYS A 57 13.36 7.31 -7.94
C CYS A 57 13.14 5.81 -8.21
N ILE A 58 11.89 5.34 -8.27
CA ILE A 58 11.55 3.95 -8.57
C ILE A 58 12.12 3.50 -9.92
N CYS A 59 12.03 4.32 -10.96
CA CYS A 59 12.58 4.02 -12.28
C CYS A 59 14.12 3.84 -12.30
N ARG A 60 14.82 4.33 -11.26
CA ARG A 60 16.28 4.19 -11.09
C ARG A 60 16.65 3.05 -10.15
N LEU A 61 15.70 2.51 -9.38
CA LEU A 61 15.94 1.39 -8.49
C LEU A 61 16.11 0.09 -9.28
N SER A 62 16.82 -0.86 -8.67
CA SER A 62 16.79 -2.25 -9.14
C SER A 62 15.54 -2.91 -8.55
N PRO A 63 14.54 -3.29 -9.36
CA PRO A 63 13.35 -3.92 -8.83
C PRO A 63 13.66 -5.32 -8.29
N LYS A 64 12.81 -5.79 -7.37
CA LYS A 64 12.79 -7.19 -6.95
C LYS A 64 12.62 -8.08 -8.21
N LYS A 65 13.49 -9.08 -8.37
CA LYS A 65 13.51 -9.94 -9.56
C LYS A 65 12.48 -11.05 -9.52
N GLU A 66 12.22 -11.58 -8.33
CA GLU A 66 11.35 -12.73 -8.11
C GLU A 66 10.21 -12.37 -7.16
N PHE A 67 9.00 -12.78 -7.53
CA PHE A 67 7.79 -12.54 -6.76
C PHE A 67 7.14 -13.86 -6.40
N SER A 68 6.67 -13.93 -5.16
CA SER A 68 5.82 -15.00 -4.66
C SER A 68 4.35 -14.61 -4.81
N VAL A 69 3.46 -15.58 -4.57
CA VAL A 69 2.02 -15.34 -4.51
C VAL A 69 1.65 -14.28 -3.45
N ALA A 70 2.43 -14.12 -2.38
CA ALA A 70 2.12 -13.13 -1.35
C ALA A 70 2.41 -11.68 -1.79
N ASP A 71 3.33 -11.49 -2.74
CA ASP A 71 3.77 -10.16 -3.16
C ASP A 71 2.79 -9.44 -4.10
N ILE A 72 1.95 -10.20 -4.82
CA ILE A 72 1.00 -9.64 -5.79
C ILE A 72 -0.31 -9.32 -5.07
N PRO A 73 -0.72 -8.03 -5.00
CA PRO A 73 -1.91 -7.61 -4.26
C PRO A 73 -3.20 -8.34 -4.68
N MET A 74 -4.06 -8.58 -3.69
CA MET A 74 -5.36 -9.23 -3.87
C MET A 74 -6.36 -8.69 -2.84
N PHE A 75 -7.45 -8.12 -3.32
CA PHE A 75 -8.52 -7.58 -2.50
C PHE A 75 -9.86 -7.54 -3.23
N SER A 76 -10.92 -7.25 -2.49
CA SER A 76 -12.27 -7.14 -3.06
C SER A 76 -12.76 -5.70 -3.17
N SER A 77 -12.22 -4.78 -2.36
CA SER A 77 -12.58 -3.35 -2.38
C SER A 77 -11.46 -2.54 -1.75
N LEU A 78 -10.86 -1.63 -2.53
CA LEU A 78 -9.79 -0.77 -2.02
C LEU A 78 -10.31 0.15 -0.91
N GLU A 79 -11.47 0.76 -1.12
CA GLU A 79 -12.12 1.66 -0.17
C GLU A 79 -12.34 1.00 1.20
N ARG A 80 -12.88 -0.23 1.23
CA ARG A 80 -13.06 -0.97 2.48
C ARG A 80 -11.74 -1.28 3.18
N SER A 81 -10.68 -1.54 2.42
CA SER A 81 -9.35 -1.78 2.98
C SER A 81 -8.78 -0.53 3.65
N ILE A 82 -8.89 0.65 3.02
CA ILE A 82 -8.19 1.86 3.47
C ILE A 82 -9.02 2.80 4.33
N ILE A 83 -10.34 2.60 4.39
CA ILE A 83 -11.26 3.38 5.22
C ILE A 83 -11.86 2.47 6.30
N ARG A 84 -12.60 1.44 5.88
CA ARG A 84 -13.43 0.68 6.82
C ARG A 84 -12.62 -0.20 7.78
N VAL A 85 -11.55 -0.84 7.31
CA VAL A 85 -10.69 -1.66 8.20
C VAL A 85 -10.10 -0.81 9.34
N PRO A 86 -9.46 0.35 9.10
CA PRO A 86 -9.01 1.23 10.17
C PRO A 86 -10.11 1.64 11.16
N GLU A 87 -11.28 2.06 10.67
CA GLU A 87 -12.42 2.46 11.52
C GLU A 87 -12.90 1.32 12.44
N LEU A 88 -12.94 0.08 11.94
CA LEU A 88 -13.34 -1.07 12.77
C LEU A 88 -12.31 -1.36 13.87
N LEU A 89 -11.03 -1.10 13.61
CA LEU A 89 -9.95 -1.32 14.55
C LEU A 89 -9.78 -0.19 15.56
N GLU A 90 -10.34 1.00 15.31
CA GLU A 90 -10.30 2.14 16.24
C GLU A 90 -10.82 1.79 17.64
N PHE A 91 -11.80 0.89 17.68
CA PHE A 91 -12.49 0.45 18.90
C PHE A 91 -12.10 -0.97 19.33
N ALA A 92 -11.01 -1.52 18.77
CA ALA A 92 -10.53 -2.86 19.06
C ALA A 92 -9.06 -2.82 19.48
N ASP A 93 -8.81 -2.43 20.73
CA ASP A 93 -7.45 -2.26 21.29
C ASP A 93 -6.59 -3.53 21.18
N ASP A 94 -7.20 -4.71 21.39
CA ASP A 94 -6.55 -6.02 21.25
C ASP A 94 -6.43 -6.49 19.79
N GLY A 95 -6.84 -5.66 18.83
CA GLY A 95 -6.95 -6.00 17.42
C GLY A 95 -8.08 -6.97 17.11
N LEU A 96 -8.21 -7.32 15.84
CA LEU A 96 -9.21 -8.27 15.34
C LEU A 96 -8.55 -9.38 14.52
N SER A 97 -9.09 -10.59 14.60
CA SER A 97 -8.66 -11.66 13.70
C SER A 97 -9.19 -11.44 12.28
N PHE A 98 -8.66 -12.17 11.29
CA PHE A 98 -9.23 -12.15 9.94
C PHE A 98 -10.70 -12.62 9.89
N ASP A 99 -11.09 -13.51 10.82
CA ASP A 99 -12.46 -14.03 10.87
C ASP A 99 -13.41 -12.93 11.37
N ASP A 100 -13.01 -12.20 12.42
CA ASP A 100 -13.78 -11.12 13.01
C ASP A 100 -13.91 -9.92 12.06
N LEU A 101 -12.81 -9.51 11.43
CA LEU A 101 -12.84 -8.47 10.39
C LEU A 101 -13.71 -8.89 9.22
N GLY A 102 -13.57 -10.14 8.75
CA GLY A 102 -14.39 -10.70 7.69
C GLY A 102 -15.88 -10.67 8.02
N TYR A 103 -16.24 -11.01 9.25
CA TYR A 103 -17.62 -10.97 9.76
C TYR A 103 -18.19 -9.54 9.77
N GLN A 104 -17.42 -8.56 10.24
CA GLN A 104 -17.86 -7.17 10.33
C GLN A 104 -17.91 -6.47 8.97
N LEU A 105 -17.00 -6.82 8.05
CA LEU A 105 -16.93 -6.20 6.72
C LEU A 105 -17.93 -6.79 5.74
N MET A 106 -18.31 -8.06 5.87
CA MET A 106 -19.13 -8.72 4.86
C MET A 106 -20.12 -9.72 5.47
N GLN A 107 -21.40 -9.55 5.15
CA GLN A 107 -22.43 -10.56 5.39
C GLN A 107 -22.33 -11.66 4.34
N CYS A 108 -21.42 -12.61 4.56
CA CYS A 108 -21.30 -13.82 3.75
C CYS A 108 -22.02 -15.01 4.38
N ALA A 109 -22.45 -15.97 3.55
CA ALA A 109 -23.07 -17.20 4.03
C ALA A 109 -22.05 -18.18 4.66
N THR A 110 -20.80 -18.21 4.16
CA THR A 110 -19.79 -19.19 4.61
C THR A 110 -18.66 -18.55 5.41
N GLN A 111 -18.18 -19.27 6.45
CA GLN A 111 -17.08 -18.82 7.30
C GLN A 111 -15.76 -18.69 6.53
N ILE A 112 -15.50 -19.60 5.58
CA ILE A 112 -14.29 -19.57 4.73
C ILE A 112 -14.23 -18.30 3.89
N ALA A 113 -15.36 -17.89 3.30
CA ALA A 113 -15.43 -16.68 2.51
C ALA A 113 -15.20 -15.43 3.38
N LYS A 114 -15.78 -15.38 4.59
CA LYS A 114 -15.56 -14.29 5.57
C LYS A 114 -14.09 -14.15 5.93
N LYS A 115 -13.46 -15.24 6.39
CA LYS A 115 -12.03 -15.27 6.74
C LYS A 115 -11.14 -14.73 5.62
N LYS A 116 -11.34 -15.25 4.41
CA LYS A 116 -10.57 -14.84 3.23
C LYS A 116 -10.80 -13.37 2.87
N TYR A 117 -12.03 -12.89 3.04
CA TYR A 117 -12.34 -11.48 2.84
C TYR A 117 -11.58 -10.62 3.85
N GLY A 118 -11.67 -10.93 5.15
CA GLY A 118 -10.92 -10.23 6.20
C GLY A 118 -9.41 -10.22 5.91
N GLU A 119 -8.83 -11.38 5.63
CA GLU A 119 -7.41 -11.51 5.28
C GLU A 119 -7.00 -10.58 4.12
N ASN A 120 -7.75 -10.59 3.02
CA ASN A 120 -7.42 -9.81 1.83
C ASN A 120 -7.50 -8.29 2.10
N GLN A 121 -8.52 -7.85 2.85
CA GLN A 121 -8.71 -6.44 3.19
C GLN A 121 -7.64 -5.96 4.16
N SER A 122 -7.31 -6.75 5.19
CA SER A 122 -6.26 -6.44 6.16
C SER A 122 -4.88 -6.36 5.50
N LYS A 123 -4.56 -7.32 4.63
CA LYS A 123 -3.28 -7.30 3.87
C LYS A 123 -3.18 -6.07 2.99
N THR A 124 -4.29 -5.64 2.39
CA THR A 124 -4.32 -4.43 1.57
C THR A 124 -4.17 -3.18 2.42
N ALA A 125 -4.87 -3.07 3.55
CA ALA A 125 -4.68 -1.99 4.51
C ALA A 125 -3.22 -1.88 5.00
N ALA A 126 -2.54 -3.03 5.18
CA ALA A 126 -1.13 -3.08 5.56
C ALA A 126 -0.19 -2.52 4.48
N LEU A 127 -0.55 -2.62 3.18
CA LEU A 127 0.22 -1.99 2.09
C LEU A 127 0.27 -0.46 2.22
N PHE A 128 -0.70 0.14 2.90
CA PHE A 128 -0.76 1.57 3.18
C PHE A 128 -0.22 1.92 4.57
N SER A 129 0.40 0.97 5.28
CA SER A 129 0.86 1.14 6.66
C SER A 129 -0.25 1.56 7.64
N LEU A 130 -1.51 1.25 7.35
CA LEU A 130 -2.66 1.60 8.21
C LEU A 130 -2.90 0.57 9.32
N VAL A 131 -2.47 -0.66 9.08
CA VAL A 131 -2.57 -1.76 10.04
C VAL A 131 -1.28 -2.57 10.05
N SER A 132 -1.02 -3.22 11.18
CA SER A 132 0.00 -4.26 11.32
C SER A 132 -0.70 -5.61 11.46
N ILE A 133 -0.02 -6.68 11.06
CA ILE A 133 -0.52 -8.05 11.15
C ILE A 133 0.52 -8.85 11.93
N THR A 134 0.12 -9.50 13.02
CA THR A 134 1.04 -10.27 13.86
C THR A 134 1.61 -11.47 13.12
N ASP A 135 2.77 -11.97 13.59
CA ASP A 135 3.34 -13.18 13.03
C ASP A 135 2.81 -14.49 13.62
N THR A 136 2.10 -14.40 14.75
CA THR A 136 1.55 -15.52 15.51
C THR A 136 0.25 -16.07 14.93
N ARG A 137 -0.21 -17.23 15.43
CA ARG A 137 -1.51 -17.82 15.11
C ARG A 137 -2.41 -17.79 16.36
N PRO A 138 -3.67 -17.33 16.26
CA PRO A 138 -4.28 -16.69 15.08
C PRO A 138 -3.58 -15.37 14.71
N LYS A 139 -3.60 -15.03 13.42
CA LYS A 139 -3.10 -13.74 12.92
C LYS A 139 -4.04 -12.65 13.44
N MET A 140 -3.49 -11.66 14.13
CA MET A 140 -4.22 -10.52 14.66
C MET A 140 -3.85 -9.27 13.86
N VAL A 141 -4.84 -8.42 13.62
CA VAL A 141 -4.70 -7.17 12.88
C VAL A 141 -4.87 -6.03 13.87
N HIS A 142 -3.88 -5.17 13.95
CA HIS A 142 -3.87 -4.02 14.85
C HIS A 142 -3.79 -2.73 14.05
N LEU A 143 -4.44 -1.69 14.56
CA LEU A 143 -4.31 -0.34 14.02
C LEU A 143 -2.88 0.16 14.25
N THR A 144 -2.25 0.74 13.22
CA THR A 144 -0.98 1.44 13.40
C THR A 144 -1.22 2.86 13.91
N SER A 145 -0.17 3.51 14.40
CA SER A 145 -0.27 4.91 14.80
C SER A 145 -0.66 5.83 13.62
N LEU A 146 -0.10 5.60 12.42
CA LEU A 146 -0.54 6.29 11.20
C LEU A 146 -2.00 5.97 10.85
N GLY A 147 -2.39 4.71 10.94
CA GLY A 147 -3.77 4.27 10.70
C GLY A 147 -4.74 5.07 11.56
N LYS A 148 -4.46 5.16 12.86
CA LYS A 148 -5.24 5.95 13.83
C LYS A 148 -5.24 7.43 13.49
N TYR A 149 -4.08 8.01 13.20
CA TYR A 149 -3.94 9.42 12.84
C TYR A 149 -4.79 9.80 11.60
N LEU A 150 -4.90 8.91 10.62
CA LEU A 150 -5.61 9.16 9.36
C LEU A 150 -7.11 8.89 9.42
N ILE A 151 -7.65 8.28 10.49
CA ILE A 151 -9.10 8.03 10.63
C ILE A 151 -9.93 9.32 10.52
N PRO A 152 -9.69 10.37 11.35
CA PRO A 152 -10.52 11.57 11.35
C PRO A 152 -10.35 12.43 10.09
N ILE A 153 -9.36 12.14 9.24
CA ILE A 153 -9.06 12.93 8.04
C ILE A 153 -9.95 12.47 6.88
N PRO A 154 -10.68 13.40 6.22
CA PRO A 154 -11.49 13.08 5.05
C PRO A 154 -10.69 12.44 3.92
N PHE A 155 -11.32 11.52 3.18
CA PHE A 155 -10.65 10.78 2.11
C PHE A 155 -9.94 11.67 1.06
N PRO A 156 -10.55 12.76 0.55
CA PRO A 156 -9.87 13.63 -0.42
C PRO A 156 -8.59 14.28 0.10
N GLU A 157 -8.48 14.49 1.42
CA GLU A 157 -7.32 15.10 2.05
C GLU A 157 -6.21 14.08 2.29
N LYS A 158 -6.55 12.85 2.72
CA LYS A 158 -5.57 11.79 2.96
C LYS A 158 -5.20 10.98 1.72
N SER A 159 -5.98 11.03 0.64
CA SER A 159 -5.73 10.20 -0.55
C SER A 159 -4.34 10.39 -1.13
N GLU A 160 -3.83 11.63 -1.12
CA GLU A 160 -2.51 11.94 -1.65
C GLU A 160 -1.37 11.33 -0.82
N ILE A 161 -1.57 11.18 0.49
CA ILE A 161 -0.64 10.47 1.39
C ILE A 161 -0.71 8.96 1.12
N LEU A 162 -1.91 8.40 0.99
CA LEU A 162 -2.13 6.99 0.72
C LEU A 162 -1.50 6.55 -0.61
N ARG A 163 -1.58 7.38 -1.66
CA ARG A 163 -0.90 7.14 -2.95
C ARG A 163 0.60 6.98 -2.79
N LYS A 164 1.23 7.84 -1.97
CA LYS A 164 2.67 7.81 -1.70
C LYS A 164 3.08 6.62 -0.85
N LEU A 165 2.27 6.23 0.12
CA LEU A 165 2.51 5.02 0.92
C LEU A 165 2.46 3.77 0.04
N LEU A 166 1.49 3.70 -0.88
CA LEU A 166 1.36 2.58 -1.80
C LEU A 166 2.55 2.45 -2.77
N LEU A 167 3.20 3.57 -3.10
CA LEU A 167 4.46 3.58 -3.85
C LEU A 167 5.62 2.90 -3.12
N ARG A 168 5.46 2.40 -1.88
CA ARG A 168 6.45 1.56 -1.20
C ARG A 168 6.35 0.09 -1.60
N ASN A 169 5.24 -0.33 -2.23
CA ASN A 169 5.03 -1.72 -2.63
C ASN A 169 6.02 -2.16 -3.73
N ALA A 170 6.80 -3.20 -3.44
CA ALA A 170 7.83 -3.71 -4.35
C ALA A 170 7.30 -4.27 -5.68
N TYR A 171 6.07 -4.80 -5.71
CA TYR A 171 5.46 -5.29 -6.94
C TYR A 171 5.07 -4.13 -7.87
N LEU A 172 4.52 -3.05 -7.29
CA LEU A 172 4.26 -1.81 -8.03
C LEU A 172 5.56 -1.18 -8.53
N HIS A 173 6.66 -1.21 -7.75
CA HIS A 173 7.98 -0.77 -8.23
C HIS A 173 8.40 -1.48 -9.51
N CYS A 174 8.23 -2.81 -9.55
CA CYS A 174 8.59 -3.61 -10.71
C CYS A 174 7.78 -3.20 -11.96
N LEU A 175 6.47 -3.03 -11.82
CA LEU A 175 5.62 -2.61 -12.94
C LEU A 175 5.97 -1.20 -13.42
N ILE A 176 6.11 -0.23 -12.50
CA ILE A 176 6.51 1.14 -12.82
C ILE A 176 7.86 1.15 -13.55
N HIS A 177 8.84 0.44 -13.02
CA HIS A 177 10.19 0.36 -13.61
C HIS A 177 10.19 -0.26 -15.00
N LYS A 178 9.47 -1.38 -15.20
CA LYS A 178 9.37 -2.03 -16.50
C LYS A 178 8.63 -1.16 -17.50
N ALA A 179 7.49 -0.57 -17.10
CA ALA A 179 6.71 0.35 -17.91
C ALA A 179 7.51 1.60 -18.33
N ALA A 180 8.38 2.10 -17.45
CA ALA A 180 9.25 3.23 -17.77
C ALA A 180 10.32 2.90 -18.83
N LYS A 181 10.67 1.62 -19.01
CA LYS A 181 11.63 1.16 -20.02
C LYS A 181 10.99 0.76 -21.34
N GLY A 182 9.67 0.63 -21.39
CA GLY A 182 8.93 0.23 -22.58
C GLY A 182 7.68 -0.55 -22.24
N LYS A 183 7.11 -1.23 -23.24
CA LYS A 183 5.93 -2.07 -23.04
C LYS A 183 6.25 -3.27 -22.14
N VAL A 184 5.36 -3.56 -21.19
CA VAL A 184 5.45 -4.70 -20.28
C VAL A 184 4.13 -5.47 -20.31
N ARG A 185 4.19 -6.80 -20.41
CA ARG A 185 3.01 -7.66 -20.29
C ARG A 185 2.81 -8.03 -18.83
N TYR A 186 1.60 -7.80 -18.31
CA TYR A 186 1.24 -8.12 -16.93
C TYR A 186 1.42 -9.62 -16.65
N ALA A 187 1.00 -10.49 -17.58
CA ALA A 187 1.15 -11.94 -17.48
C ALA A 187 2.59 -12.37 -17.12
N ASP A 188 3.60 -11.78 -17.75
CA ASP A 188 5.02 -12.08 -17.51
C ASP A 188 5.48 -11.70 -16.10
N THR A 189 4.79 -10.76 -15.45
CA THR A 189 5.12 -10.31 -14.09
C THR A 189 4.44 -11.13 -13.00
N VAL A 190 3.47 -11.96 -13.36
CA VAL A 190 2.68 -12.80 -12.43
C VAL A 190 2.79 -14.29 -12.75
N ALA A 191 3.83 -14.72 -13.46
CA ALA A 191 4.05 -16.11 -13.85
C ALA A 191 4.11 -17.10 -12.66
N CYS A 192 4.25 -16.62 -11.43
CA CYS A 192 4.24 -17.43 -10.20
C CYS A 192 2.83 -17.83 -9.72
N VAL A 193 1.75 -17.40 -10.37
CA VAL A 193 0.38 -17.78 -10.04
C VAL A 193 -0.33 -18.48 -11.21
N SER A 194 -1.39 -19.23 -10.91
CA SER A 194 -2.24 -19.82 -11.95
C SER A 194 -2.89 -18.75 -12.82
N GLN A 195 -3.23 -19.10 -14.06
CA GLN A 195 -3.95 -18.23 -15.00
C GLN A 195 -5.22 -17.62 -14.38
N SER A 196 -6.03 -18.45 -13.72
CA SER A 196 -7.24 -18.00 -13.02
C SER A 196 -6.94 -17.00 -11.90
N THR A 197 -5.82 -17.13 -11.21
CA THR A 197 -5.38 -16.20 -10.17
C THR A 197 -4.83 -14.91 -10.76
N ALA A 198 -4.08 -14.99 -11.87
CA ALA A 198 -3.59 -13.84 -12.61
C ALA A 198 -4.75 -12.97 -13.12
N VAL A 199 -5.77 -13.57 -13.74
CA VAL A 199 -6.98 -12.85 -14.20
C VAL A 199 -7.65 -12.10 -13.04
N ARG A 200 -7.78 -12.75 -11.89
CA ARG A 200 -8.40 -12.15 -10.69
C ARG A 200 -7.55 -11.01 -10.10
N ARG A 201 -6.23 -11.18 -10.03
CA ARG A 201 -5.32 -10.16 -9.47
C ARG A 201 -5.09 -8.98 -10.40
N ARG A 202 -5.24 -9.16 -11.71
CA ARG A 202 -5.13 -8.10 -12.71
C ARG A 202 -5.96 -6.88 -12.34
N GLY A 203 -7.23 -7.09 -11.99
CA GLY A 203 -8.14 -5.99 -11.63
C GLY A 203 -7.62 -5.19 -10.42
N ASN A 204 -7.19 -5.89 -9.37
CA ASN A 204 -6.64 -5.27 -8.17
C ASN A 204 -5.34 -4.51 -8.43
N VAL A 205 -4.41 -5.13 -9.16
CA VAL A 205 -3.13 -4.48 -9.51
C VAL A 205 -3.37 -3.24 -10.36
N ARG A 206 -4.26 -3.34 -11.35
CA ARG A 206 -4.62 -2.20 -12.20
C ARG A 206 -5.26 -1.08 -11.39
N GLU A 207 -6.20 -1.40 -10.51
CA GLU A 207 -6.83 -0.42 -9.61
C GLU A 207 -5.79 0.30 -8.74
N LEU A 208 -4.80 -0.41 -8.19
CA LEU A 208 -3.71 0.20 -7.41
C LEU A 208 -2.79 1.08 -8.28
N MET A 209 -2.45 0.64 -9.49
CA MET A 209 -1.63 1.43 -10.42
C MET A 209 -2.36 2.71 -10.85
N GLU A 210 -3.66 2.61 -11.14
CA GLU A 210 -4.51 3.76 -11.47
C GLU A 210 -4.65 4.70 -10.26
N PHE A 211 -4.88 4.16 -9.06
CA PHE A 211 -4.94 4.95 -7.82
C PHE A 211 -3.69 5.82 -7.64
N VAL A 212 -2.51 5.28 -7.94
CA VAL A 212 -1.24 6.01 -7.81
C VAL A 212 -1.00 6.98 -8.97
N LEU A 213 -1.19 6.56 -10.22
CA LEU A 213 -0.67 7.30 -11.38
C LEU A 213 -1.69 8.19 -12.08
N LYS A 214 -2.99 7.91 -11.95
CA LYS A 214 -4.04 8.68 -12.64
C LYS A 214 -4.05 10.14 -12.18
N GLY A 215 -4.13 11.08 -13.11
CA GLY A 215 -4.07 12.51 -12.83
C GLY A 215 -2.67 13.04 -12.47
N THR A 216 -1.61 12.22 -12.62
CA THR A 216 -0.21 12.66 -12.43
C THR A 216 0.49 12.84 -13.78
N LYS A 217 1.66 13.49 -13.80
CA LYS A 217 2.49 13.57 -15.01
C LYS A 217 3.07 12.21 -15.45
N LYS A 218 2.88 11.16 -14.65
CA LYS A 218 3.35 9.79 -14.92
C LYS A 218 2.21 8.85 -15.34
N GLU A 219 0.98 9.35 -15.53
CA GLU A 219 -0.19 8.56 -15.92
C GLU A 219 0.05 7.72 -17.18
N GLN A 220 0.80 8.25 -18.14
CA GLN A 220 1.17 7.58 -19.39
C GLN A 220 1.82 6.19 -19.21
N LEU A 221 2.46 5.93 -18.05
CA LEU A 221 3.03 4.61 -17.75
C LEU A 221 1.96 3.50 -17.72
N LEU A 222 0.70 3.84 -17.42
CA LEU A 222 -0.42 2.89 -17.44
C LEU A 222 -0.66 2.31 -18.85
N GLN A 223 -0.37 3.10 -19.90
CA GLN A 223 -0.53 2.69 -21.30
C GLN A 223 0.58 1.76 -21.78
N HIS A 224 1.69 1.70 -21.05
CA HIS A 224 2.81 0.81 -21.36
C HIS A 224 2.60 -0.59 -20.77
N ILE A 225 1.53 -0.80 -20.00
CA ILE A 225 1.20 -2.11 -19.41
C ILE A 225 0.13 -2.78 -20.25
N ASP A 226 0.50 -3.90 -20.88
CA ASP A 226 -0.45 -4.82 -21.49
C ASP A 226 -1.09 -5.68 -20.40
N TRP A 227 -2.39 -5.52 -20.21
CA TRP A 227 -3.17 -6.18 -19.17
C TRP A 227 -3.78 -7.52 -19.61
N GLU A 228 -3.46 -8.01 -20.81
CA GLU A 228 -3.86 -9.35 -21.22
C GLU A 228 -3.19 -10.42 -20.33
N VAL A 229 -3.98 -11.45 -20.02
CA VAL A 229 -3.60 -12.60 -19.20
C VAL A 229 -3.93 -13.85 -19.98
#